data_AF-A0A2H0BC46-F1
#
_entry.id   AF-A0A2H0BC46-F1
#
_cell.length_a   1.000
_cell.length_b   1.000
_cell.length_c   1.000
_cell.angle_alpha   90.00
_cell.angle_beta   90.00
_cell.angle_gamma   90.00
#
_symmetry.space_group_name_H-M   'P 1'
#
loop_
_entity.id
_entity.type
_entity.pdbx_description
1 polymer ?
#
loop_
_entity_poly.entity_id
_entity_poly.type
_entity_poly.pdbx_seq_one_letter_code
_entity_poly.pdbx_strand_id
1 'polypeptide(L)'
;MQFIGTTGFKLVDGKAFVGASMSVADSTGAILYRNDDLFLDYDTIGFDPELVKERIGIFLETSYPMVKGGIYKWNAKIWDKKGNGEINAELLIKIKL
;
A
#
# COMPACT_ATOMS: atom_id res chain seq x y z
N MET A 1 2.80 2.08 -6.42
CA MET A 1 2.60 0.66 -6.69
C MET A 1 1.13 0.42 -6.98
N GLN A 2 0.81 -0.40 -7.98
CA GLN A 2 -0.58 -0.74 -8.33
C GLN A 2 -0.78 -2.25 -8.20
N PHE A 3 -1.90 -2.63 -7.58
CA PHE A 3 -2.39 -4.00 -7.50
C PHE A 3 -3.68 -4.07 -8.32
N ILE A 4 -3.74 -5.02 -9.25
CA ILE A 4 -4.86 -5.18 -10.20
C ILE A 4 -5.33 -6.63 -10.10
N GLY A 5 -6.64 -6.86 -10.20
CA GLY A 5 -7.22 -8.19 -10.13
C GLY A 5 -7.27 -8.78 -8.72
N THR A 6 -7.20 -7.94 -7.68
CA THR A 6 -7.28 -8.40 -6.29
C THR A 6 -8.70 -8.87 -5.99
N THR A 7 -8.85 -10.16 -5.69
CA THR A 7 -10.14 -10.81 -5.41
C THR A 7 -10.06 -11.61 -4.11
N GLY A 8 -11.20 -12.09 -3.61
CA GLY A 8 -11.24 -12.94 -2.41
C GLY A 8 -11.39 -12.19 -1.07
N PHE A 9 -11.67 -10.89 -1.10
CA PHE A 9 -12.01 -10.13 0.11
C PHE A 9 -13.31 -10.66 0.73
N LYS A 10 -13.31 -10.81 2.06
CA LYS A 10 -14.51 -11.07 2.83
C LYS A 10 -15.40 -9.84 2.81
N LEU A 11 -16.59 -9.99 2.24
CA LEU A 11 -17.56 -8.91 2.17
C LEU A 11 -18.35 -8.83 3.48
N VAL A 12 -18.53 -7.62 3.98
CA VAL A 12 -19.48 -7.29 5.05
C VAL A 12 -20.43 -6.26 4.48
N ASP A 13 -21.73 -6.57 4.50
CA ASP A 13 -22.78 -5.74 3.89
C ASP A 13 -22.50 -5.36 2.42
N GLY A 14 -21.91 -6.30 1.67
CA GLY A 14 -21.57 -6.11 0.25
C GLY A 14 -20.33 -5.22 0.01
N LYS A 15 -19.61 -4.82 1.06
CA LYS A 15 -18.41 -3.98 0.97
C LYS A 15 -17.15 -4.76 1.30
N ALA A 16 -16.06 -4.42 0.61
CA ALA A 16 -14.72 -4.90 0.92
C ALA A 16 -14.02 -3.92 1.87
N PHE A 17 -13.49 -4.40 2.99
CA PHE A 17 -12.74 -3.58 3.94
C PHE A 17 -11.26 -3.85 3.75
N VAL A 18 -10.61 -2.98 2.99
CA VAL A 18 -9.23 -3.17 2.55
C VAL A 18 -8.32 -2.29 3.38
N GLY A 19 -7.23 -2.87 3.88
CA GLY A 19 -6.12 -2.12 4.44
C GLY A 19 -4.96 -2.05 3.47
N ALA A 20 -4.21 -0.97 3.55
CA ALA A 20 -2.96 -0.82 2.82
C ALA A 20 -1.93 -0.11 3.70
N SER A 21 -0.69 -0.56 3.68
CA SER A 21 0.40 0.08 4.42
C SER A 21 1.60 0.23 3.50
N MET A 22 2.47 1.18 3.85
CA MET A 22 3.75 1.31 3.19
C MET A 22 4.84 1.80 4.13
N SER A 23 6.07 1.41 3.83
CA SER A 23 7.26 1.98 4.45
C SER A 23 8.34 2.20 3.42
N VAL A 24 9.13 3.24 3.61
CA VAL A 24 10.30 3.55 2.78
C VAL A 24 11.52 3.61 3.68
N ALA A 25 12.56 2.85 3.33
CA ALA A 25 13.84 2.85 4.03
C ALA A 25 14.97 3.29 3.10
N ASP A 26 15.98 3.95 3.65
CA ASP A 26 17.24 4.20 2.94
C ASP A 26 18.15 2.95 2.91
N SER A 27 19.33 3.10 2.30
CA SER A 27 20.31 2.02 2.18
C SER A 27 20.91 1.56 3.52
N THR A 28 20.80 2.36 4.58
CA THR A 28 21.24 1.98 5.94
C THR A 28 20.16 1.19 6.68
N GLY A 29 18.94 1.15 6.13
CA GLY A 29 17.77 0.55 6.76
C GLY A 29 16.98 1.52 7.63
N ALA A 30 17.36 2.80 7.69
CA ALA A 30 16.60 3.81 8.41
C ALA A 30 15.25 4.05 7.72
N ILE A 31 14.17 3.98 8.48
CA ILE A 31 12.81 4.24 7.99
C ILE A 31 12.64 5.75 7.81
N LEU A 32 12.48 6.19 6.56
CA LEU A 32 12.25 7.59 6.21
C LEU A 32 10.76 7.95 6.23
N TYR A 33 9.91 6.97 5.93
CA TYR A 33 8.47 7.13 5.91
C TYR A 33 7.79 5.82 6.28
N ARG A 34 6.69 5.91 7.02
CA ARG A 34 5.81 4.78 7.33
C ARG A 34 4.37 5.25 7.48
N ASN A 35 3.45 4.51 6.87
CA ASN A 35 2.03 4.60 7.15
C ASN A 35 1.49 3.17 7.32
N ASP A 36 0.92 2.91 8.49
CA ASP A 36 0.43 1.58 8.87
C ASP A 36 -0.96 1.26 8.32
N ASP A 37 -1.75 2.27 7.94
CA ASP A 37 -3.07 2.08 7.34
C ASP A 37 -3.51 3.31 6.51
N LEU A 38 -3.22 3.26 5.22
CA LEU A 38 -3.57 4.27 4.22
C LEU A 38 -5.08 4.40 4.00
N PHE A 39 -5.88 3.41 4.42
CA PHE A 39 -7.32 3.38 4.20
C PHE A 39 -8.11 3.37 5.52
N LEU A 40 -7.52 3.87 6.61
CA LEU A 40 -8.16 3.93 7.92
C LEU A 40 -9.52 4.64 7.88
N ASP A 41 -9.64 5.71 7.11
CA ASP A 41 -10.87 6.50 6.97
C ASP A 41 -12.03 5.71 6.32
N TYR A 42 -11.76 4.54 5.75
CA TYR A 42 -12.74 3.67 5.10
C TYR A 42 -13.18 2.49 5.99
N ASP A 43 -12.76 2.44 7.26
CA ASP A 43 -13.09 1.33 8.17
C ASP A 43 -14.57 1.19 8.51
N THR A 44 -15.36 2.24 8.30
CA THR A 44 -16.81 2.23 8.56
C THR A 44 -17.62 2.00 7.29
N ILE A 45 -17.18 2.53 6.15
CA ILE A 45 -17.96 2.52 4.90
C ILE A 45 -17.53 1.41 3.92
N GLY A 46 -16.27 0.96 4.01
CA GLY A 46 -15.67 0.02 3.07
C GLY A 46 -15.62 0.52 1.62
N PHE A 47 -15.22 -0.37 0.73
CA PHE A 47 -15.08 -0.12 -0.71
C PHE A 47 -16.04 -0.98 -1.52
N ASP A 48 -16.35 -0.52 -2.74
CA ASP A 48 -16.97 -1.36 -3.76
C ASP A 48 -15.98 -2.46 -4.18
N PRO A 49 -16.35 -3.76 -4.05
CA PRO A 49 -15.48 -4.87 -4.43
C PRO A 49 -15.03 -4.85 -5.89
N GLU A 50 -15.84 -4.34 -6.83
CA GLU A 50 -15.43 -4.26 -8.23
C GLU A 50 -14.36 -3.19 -8.45
N LEU A 51 -14.43 -2.04 -7.76
CA LEU A 51 -13.36 -1.03 -7.80
C LEU A 51 -12.06 -1.57 -7.22
N VAL A 52 -12.13 -2.31 -6.11
CA VAL A 52 -10.98 -2.96 -5.48
C VAL A 52 -10.34 -3.95 -6.44
N LYS A 53 -11.15 -4.77 -7.12
CA LYS A 53 -10.69 -5.73 -8.12
C LYS A 53 -10.08 -5.05 -9.34
N GLU A 54 -10.64 -3.94 -9.80
CA GLU A 54 -10.08 -3.16 -10.89
C GLU A 54 -8.68 -2.64 -10.54
N ARG A 55 -8.52 -1.99 -9.38
CA ARG A 55 -7.24 -1.39 -8.98
C ARG A 55 -7.21 -0.92 -7.53
N ILE A 56 -6.13 -1.25 -6.84
CA ILE A 56 -5.68 -0.56 -5.61
C ILE A 56 -4.35 0.13 -5.89
N GLY A 57 -4.29 1.44 -5.60
CA GLY A 57 -3.09 2.24 -5.77
C GLY A 57 -2.49 2.66 -4.42
N ILE A 58 -1.19 2.44 -4.26
CA ILE A 58 -0.39 3.01 -3.17
C ILE A 58 0.61 3.97 -3.80
N PHE A 59 0.52 5.25 -3.46
CA PHE A 59 1.33 6.31 -4.05
C PHE A 59 2.45 6.72 -3.10
N LEU A 60 3.65 6.84 -3.63
CA LEU A 60 4.80 7.39 -2.91
C LEU A 60 5.19 8.70 -3.57
N GLU A 61 5.04 9.79 -2.82
CA GLU A 61 5.57 11.08 -3.20
C GLU A 61 7.04 11.16 -2.82
N THR A 62 7.90 11.48 -3.78
CA THR A 62 9.34 11.56 -3.57
C THR A 62 9.74 13.01 -3.33
N SER A 63 10.22 13.31 -2.12
CA SER A 63 10.82 14.59 -1.74
C SER A 63 11.90 14.36 -0.69
N TYR A 64 12.51 15.42 -0.13
CA TYR A 64 13.45 15.27 0.99
C TYR A 64 12.84 14.42 2.11
N PRO A 65 13.54 13.40 2.66
CA PRO A 65 14.98 13.09 2.53
C PRO A 65 15.35 12.13 1.38
N MET A 66 14.42 11.83 0.45
CA MET A 66 14.69 11.04 -0.75
C MET A 66 15.37 11.89 -1.83
N VAL A 67 16.70 11.82 -1.90
CA VAL A 67 17.54 12.65 -2.77
C VAL A 67 17.93 11.94 -4.06
N LYS A 68 18.29 12.75 -5.08
CA LYS A 68 18.82 12.29 -6.36
C LYS A 68 19.94 11.26 -6.19
N GLY A 69 19.87 10.18 -6.96
CA GLY A 69 20.86 9.10 -6.95
C GLY A 69 20.69 8.11 -5.79
N GLY A 70 19.92 8.46 -4.76
CA GLY A 70 19.60 7.57 -3.65
C GLY A 70 18.81 6.35 -4.08
N ILE A 71 19.06 5.23 -3.38
CA ILE A 71 18.34 3.97 -3.53
C ILE A 71 17.55 3.74 -2.25
N TYR A 72 16.26 3.45 -2.41
CA TYR A 72 15.33 3.27 -1.31
C TYR A 72 14.57 1.96 -1.46
N LYS A 73 14.28 1.33 -0.33
CA LYS A 73 13.44 0.15 -0.26
C LYS A 73 12.02 0.57 0.07
N TRP A 74 11.10 0.36 -0.87
CA TRP A 74 9.68 0.60 -0.70
C TRP A 74 8.94 -0.71 -0.47
N ASN A 75 8.46 -0.89 0.75
CA ASN A 75 7.55 -1.98 1.10
C ASN A 75 6.11 -1.48 1.05
N ALA A 76 5.24 -2.33 0.55
CA ALA A 76 3.81 -2.15 0.59
C ALA A 76 3.13 -3.46 1.00
N LYS A 77 2.03 -3.35 1.75
CA LYS A 77 1.16 -4.48 2.06
C LYS A 77 -0.28 -4.05 1.82
N ILE A 78 -1.06 -4.91 1.19
CA ILE A 78 -2.52 -4.82 1.18
C ILE A 78 -3.10 -6.02 1.92
N TRP A 79 -4.17 -5.82 2.68
CA TRP A 79 -4.81 -6.91 3.42
C TRP A 79 -6.32 -6.73 3.49
N ASP A 80 -7.01 -7.85 3.68
CA ASP A 80 -8.42 -7.89 4.01
C ASP A 80 -8.60 -7.68 5.52
N LYS A 81 -9.23 -6.57 5.93
CA LYS A 81 -9.45 -6.25 7.35
C LYS A 81 -10.49 -7.16 8.01
N LYS A 82 -11.31 -7.88 7.24
CA LYS A 82 -12.38 -8.76 7.75
C LYS A 82 -12.10 -10.23 7.48
N GLY A 83 -11.11 -10.54 6.64
CA GLY A 83 -10.61 -11.89 6.34
C GLY A 83 -9.14 -12.07 6.75
N ASN A 84 -8.47 -13.03 6.12
CA ASN A 84 -7.09 -13.43 6.42
C ASN A 84 -6.15 -13.23 5.22
N GLY A 85 -6.64 -12.69 4.10
CA GLY A 85 -5.87 -12.52 2.88
C GLY A 85 -4.95 -11.30 2.96
N GLU A 86 -3.71 -11.46 2.52
CA GLU A 86 -2.76 -10.35 2.37
C GLU A 86 -1.84 -10.55 1.17
N ILE A 87 -1.36 -9.43 0.63
CA ILE A 87 -0.32 -9.39 -0.40
C ILE A 87 0.76 -8.43 0.10
N ASN A 88 2.00 -8.91 0.12
CA ASN A 88 3.18 -8.12 0.45
C ASN A 88 3.99 -7.89 -0.82
N ALA A 89 4.50 -6.67 -1.01
CA ALA A 89 5.30 -6.30 -2.15
C ALA A 89 6.48 -5.42 -1.72
N GLU A 90 7.64 -5.68 -2.29
CA GLU A 90 8.88 -4.95 -2.03
C GLU A 90 9.48 -4.51 -3.37
N LEU A 91 9.91 -3.25 -3.44
CA LEU A 91 10.60 -2.69 -4.60
C LEU A 91 11.81 -1.87 -4.13
N LEU A 92 12.93 -2.04 -4.85
CA LEU A 92 14.03 -1.08 -4.78
C LEU A 92 13.81 0.01 -5.83
N ILE A 93 13.77 1.27 -5.39
CA ILE A 93 13.59 2.43 -6.25
C ILE A 93 14.84 3.30 -6.21
N LYS A 94 15.24 3.82 -7.38
CA LYS A 94 16.33 4.80 -7.52
C LYS A 94 15.75 6.14 -7.95
N ILE A 95 16.02 7.19 -7.19
CA ILE A 95 15.57 8.55 -7.52
C ILE A 95 16.48 9.12 -8.60
N LYS A 96 15.91 9.49 -9.74
CA LYS A 96 16.65 10.03 -10.91
C LYS A 96 16.63 11.56 -11.03
N LEU A 97 15.63 12.23 -10.43
CA LEU A 97 15.39 13.66 -10.58
C LEU A 97 16.41 14.48 -9.78
#